data_AF-A0A2S9GWE1-F1
#
_entry.id   AF-A0A2S9GWE1-F1
#
_cell.length_a   1.000
_cell.length_b   1.000
_cell.length_c   1.000
_cell.angle_alpha   90.00
_cell.angle_beta   90.00
_cell.angle_gamma   90.00
#
_symmetry.space_group_name_H-M   'P 1'
#
loop_
_entity.id
_entity.type
_entity.pdbx_description
1 polymer ?
#
loop_
_entity_poly.entity_id
_entity_poly.type
_entity_poly.pdbx_seq_one_letter_code
_entity_poly.pdbx_strand_id
1 'polypeptide(L)'
;MEEVSKKPVEILIEQYSESHQNPINELIHFICVPAIMWTFLGLFWSLHPLLAVAVTVLALVYYFTLSPRLCFGMLIMSLLMLGLLYALPGSWVLPLSIIVFVLAWIGQFIGHYLEGKKPSFFEDVRFLLIGPLFVLGFLYRKCHFAL
;
A
#
# COMPACT_ATOMS: atom_id res chain seq x y z
N MET A 1 9.41 23.78 -26.61
CA MET A 1 9.45 22.55 -25.79
C MET A 1 8.10 22.50 -25.11
N GLU A 2 7.21 21.61 -25.51
CA GLU A 2 5.95 21.42 -24.76
C GLU A 2 6.33 20.90 -23.37
N GLU A 3 5.98 21.64 -22.32
CA GLU A 3 5.96 21.09 -20.97
C GLU A 3 4.92 19.97 -20.96
N VAL A 4 5.38 18.72 -20.96
CA VAL A 4 4.50 17.58 -20.71
C VAL A 4 4.05 17.70 -19.26
N SER A 5 2.80 18.11 -19.07
CA SER A 5 2.17 18.18 -17.74
C SER A 5 2.20 16.79 -17.10
N LYS A 6 2.91 16.66 -15.96
CA LYS A 6 3.01 15.40 -15.21
C LYS A 6 1.63 14.95 -14.74
N LYS A 7 1.35 13.65 -14.81
CA LYS A 7 0.08 13.11 -14.31
C LYS A 7 0.01 13.24 -12.78
N PRO A 8 -1.17 13.41 -12.17
CA PRO A 8 -1.30 13.52 -10.71
C PRO A 8 -0.63 12.38 -9.94
N VAL A 9 -0.73 11.14 -10.46
CA VAL A 9 -0.10 9.96 -9.86
C VAL A 9 1.42 10.02 -9.87
N GLU A 10 2.03 10.59 -10.91
CA GLU A 10 3.48 10.72 -11.03
C GLU A 10 4.01 11.71 -10.00
N ILE A 11 3.31 12.84 -9.80
CA ILE A 11 3.64 13.84 -8.79
C ILE A 11 3.59 13.23 -7.38
N LEU A 12 2.51 12.50 -7.06
CA LEU A 12 2.35 11.89 -5.74
C LEU A 12 3.40 10.81 -5.47
N ILE A 13 3.74 10.00 -6.48
CA ILE A 13 4.78 8.98 -6.37
C ILE A 13 6.17 9.62 -6.23
N GLU A 14 6.44 10.69 -6.96
CA GLU A 14 7.70 11.44 -6.86
C GLU A 14 7.85 12.05 -5.46
N GLN A 15 6.83 12.74 -4.95
CA GLN A 15 6.81 13.27 -3.58
C GLN A 15 7.00 12.17 -2.53
N TYR A 16 6.31 11.04 -2.68
CA TYR A 16 6.48 9.91 -1.77
C TYR A 16 7.91 9.36 -1.83
N SER A 17 8.51 9.29 -3.01
CA SER A 17 9.87 8.77 -3.20
C SER A 17 10.94 9.62 -2.53
N GLU A 18 10.71 10.93 -2.33
CA GLU A 18 11.67 11.82 -1.68
C GLU A 18 12.05 11.33 -0.27
N SER A 19 11.13 10.67 0.45
CA SER A 19 11.38 10.10 1.77
C SER A 19 11.72 8.60 1.78
N HIS A 20 12.07 8.03 0.62
CA HIS A 20 12.37 6.61 0.43
C HIS A 20 13.53 6.43 -0.55
N GLN A 21 14.71 6.97 -0.20
CA GLN A 21 15.93 6.87 -1.02
C GLN A 21 16.89 5.81 -0.49
N ASN A 22 16.78 5.41 0.79
CA ASN A 22 17.60 4.34 1.36
C ASN A 22 17.06 2.97 0.88
N PRO A 23 17.89 2.13 0.21
CA PRO A 23 17.44 0.84 -0.33
C PRO A 23 16.96 -0.14 0.76
N ILE A 24 17.48 -0.02 1.99
CA ILE A 24 17.00 -0.83 3.12
C ILE A 24 15.60 -0.38 3.53
N ASN A 25 15.36 0.93 3.59
CA ASN A 25 14.04 1.47 3.89
C ASN A 25 13.02 1.09 2.81
N GLU A 26 13.40 1.17 1.53
CA GLU A 26 12.56 0.75 0.40
C GLU A 26 12.22 -0.76 0.48
N LEU A 27 13.20 -1.61 0.80
CA LEU A 27 12.97 -3.05 0.98
C LEU A 27 12.03 -3.34 2.15
N ILE A 28 12.20 -2.65 3.28
CA ILE A 28 11.30 -2.77 4.43
C ILE A 28 9.88 -2.36 4.02
N HIS A 29 9.72 -1.26 3.28
CA HIS A 29 8.42 -0.82 2.77
C HIS A 29 7.79 -1.83 1.82
N PHE A 30 8.58 -2.41 0.93
CA PHE A 30 8.14 -3.44 -0.01
C PHE A 30 7.49 -4.65 0.69
N ILE A 31 7.96 -4.99 1.90
CA ILE A 31 7.42 -6.10 2.71
C ILE A 31 6.29 -5.61 3.63
N CYS A 32 6.52 -4.52 4.36
CA CYS A 32 5.62 -4.06 5.42
C CYS A 32 4.36 -3.38 4.87
N VAL A 33 4.40 -2.66 3.74
CA VAL A 33 3.22 -2.00 3.18
C VAL A 33 2.14 -3.03 2.79
N PRO A 34 2.42 -4.08 1.99
CA PRO A 34 1.41 -5.10 1.70
C PRO A 34 0.90 -5.82 2.96
N ALA A 35 1.77 -6.07 3.95
CA ALA A 35 1.36 -6.66 5.22
C ALA A 35 0.40 -5.75 6.01
N ILE A 36 0.69 -4.45 6.09
CA ILE A 36 -0.18 -3.45 6.72
C ILE A 36 -1.52 -3.36 5.98
N MET A 37 -1.51 -3.35 4.65
CA MET A 37 -2.75 -3.37 3.87
C MET A 37 -3.60 -4.61 4.17
N TRP A 38 -3.00 -5.79 4.14
CA TRP A 38 -3.71 -7.05 4.37
C TRP A 38 -4.31 -7.09 5.78
N THR A 39 -3.56 -6.64 6.79
CA THR A 39 -4.04 -6.59 8.16
C THR A 39 -5.11 -5.52 8.38
N PHE A 40 -5.04 -4.36 7.73
CA PHE A 40 -6.15 -3.39 7.73
C PHE A 40 -7.44 -4.01 7.18
N LEU A 41 -7.37 -4.72 6.05
CA LEU A 41 -8.53 -5.45 5.52
C LEU A 41 -9.00 -6.54 6.51
N GLY A 42 -8.09 -7.23 7.18
CA GLY A 42 -8.40 -8.22 8.21
C GLY A 42 -9.11 -7.64 9.43
N LEU A 43 -8.73 -6.42 9.86
CA LEU A 43 -9.43 -5.69 10.93
C LEU A 43 -10.88 -5.37 10.53
N PHE A 44 -11.10 -4.86 9.31
CA PHE A 44 -12.46 -4.63 8.80
C PHE A 44 -13.25 -5.93 8.60
N TRP A 45 -12.59 -6.99 8.12
CA TRP A 45 -13.19 -8.31 7.92
C TRP A 45 -13.67 -8.92 9.24
N SER A 46 -12.90 -8.72 10.31
CA SER A 46 -13.25 -9.19 11.66
C SER A 46 -14.49 -8.49 12.23
N LEU A 47 -14.79 -7.27 11.78
CA LEU A 47 -16.05 -6.59 12.09
C LEU A 47 -17.17 -7.10 11.18
N HIS A 48 -16.94 -7.08 9.86
CA HIS A 48 -17.84 -7.64 8.87
C HIS A 48 -17.12 -7.77 7.51
N PRO A 49 -17.18 -8.92 6.80
CA PRO A 49 -16.53 -9.10 5.50
C PRO A 49 -16.93 -8.03 4.46
N LEU A 50 -18.20 -7.63 4.42
CA LEU A 50 -18.65 -6.55 3.50
C LEU A 50 -17.99 -5.19 3.79
N LEU A 51 -17.57 -4.93 5.03
CA LEU A 51 -16.87 -3.68 5.35
C LEU A 51 -15.47 -3.67 4.72
N ALA A 52 -14.76 -4.80 4.77
CA ALA A 52 -13.48 -4.97 4.07
C ALA A 52 -13.64 -4.76 2.56
N VAL A 53 -14.68 -5.35 1.96
CA VAL A 53 -14.98 -5.17 0.53
C VAL A 53 -15.31 -3.70 0.22
N ALA A 54 -16.11 -3.03 1.05
CA ALA A 54 -16.49 -1.63 0.84
C ALA A 54 -15.27 -0.70 0.85
N VAL A 55 -14.36 -0.84 1.83
CA VAL A 55 -13.13 -0.03 1.87
C VAL A 55 -12.20 -0.34 0.70
N THR A 56 -12.12 -1.60 0.25
CA THR A 56 -11.38 -1.95 -0.97
C THR A 56 -11.96 -1.26 -2.20
N VAL A 57 -13.29 -1.28 -2.38
CA VAL A 57 -13.95 -0.63 -3.52
C VAL A 57 -13.69 0.88 -3.50
N LEU A 58 -13.79 1.53 -2.34
CA LEU A 58 -13.49 2.96 -2.20
C LEU A 58 -12.04 3.28 -2.58
N ALA A 59 -11.08 2.47 -2.13
CA ALA A 59 -9.68 2.63 -2.51
C ALA A 59 -9.45 2.43 -4.01
N LEU A 60 -10.11 1.44 -4.64
CA LEU A 60 -10.02 1.19 -6.07
C LEU A 60 -10.62 2.34 -6.90
N VAL A 61 -11.73 2.93 -6.47
CA VAL A 61 -12.30 4.13 -7.10
C VAL A 61 -11.27 5.26 -7.07
N TYR A 62 -10.64 5.51 -5.93
CA TYR A 62 -9.57 6.49 -5.82
C TYR A 62 -8.39 6.17 -6.76
N TYR A 63 -7.91 4.92 -6.78
CA TYR A 63 -6.82 4.52 -7.68
C TYR A 63 -7.16 4.63 -9.15
N PHE A 64 -8.41 4.37 -9.54
CA PHE A 64 -8.88 4.57 -10.90
C PHE A 64 -8.77 6.03 -11.33
N THR A 65 -9.04 6.99 -10.43
CA THR A 65 -8.85 8.43 -10.71
C THR A 65 -7.38 8.84 -10.87
N LEU A 66 -6.44 8.06 -10.30
CA LEU A 66 -5.01 8.33 -10.39
C LEU A 66 -4.37 7.67 -11.63
N SER A 67 -4.62 6.37 -11.83
CA SER A 67 -4.13 5.60 -12.97
C SER A 67 -4.90 4.29 -13.12
N PRO A 68 -5.66 4.09 -14.22
CA PRO A 68 -6.35 2.83 -14.48
C PRO A 68 -5.42 1.60 -14.51
N ARG A 69 -4.16 1.77 -14.96
CA ARG A 69 -3.17 0.69 -15.00
C ARG A 69 -2.79 0.22 -13.61
N LEU A 70 -2.42 1.16 -12.74
CA LEU A 70 -2.09 0.84 -11.35
C LEU A 70 -3.32 0.34 -10.59
N CYS A 71 -4.51 0.88 -10.87
CA CYS A 71 -5.77 0.39 -10.33
C CYS A 71 -5.99 -1.10 -10.64
N PHE A 72 -5.67 -1.56 -11.85
CA PHE A 72 -5.78 -2.98 -12.20
C PHE A 72 -4.83 -3.86 -11.39
N GLY A 73 -3.58 -3.44 -11.20
CA GLY A 73 -2.65 -4.16 -10.33
C GLY A 73 -3.11 -4.19 -8.87
N MET A 74 -3.64 -3.07 -8.37
CA MET A 74 -4.23 -3.00 -7.03
C MET A 74 -5.48 -3.88 -6.88
N LEU A 75 -6.32 -3.99 -7.92
CA LEU A 75 -7.46 -4.89 -7.94
C LEU A 75 -7.02 -6.35 -7.76
N ILE A 76 -6.03 -6.80 -8.53
CA ILE A 76 -5.50 -8.17 -8.41
C ILE A 76 -4.94 -8.41 -7.00
N MET A 77 -4.14 -7.47 -6.48
CA MET A 77 -3.56 -7.59 -5.15
C MET A 77 -4.64 -7.63 -4.06
N SER A 78 -5.65 -6.76 -4.13
CA SER A 78 -6.76 -6.74 -3.17
C SER A 78 -7.63 -8.00 -3.24
N LEU A 79 -7.89 -8.54 -4.43
CA LEU A 79 -8.60 -9.82 -4.58
C LEU A 79 -7.82 -10.97 -3.94
N LEU A 80 -6.51 -11.02 -4.13
CA LEU A 80 -5.65 -12.01 -3.47
C LEU A 80 -5.72 -11.85 -1.94
N MET A 81 -5.59 -10.62 -1.43
CA MET A 81 -5.65 -10.33 0.00
C MET A 81 -7.00 -10.75 0.63
N LEU A 82 -8.12 -10.42 -0.01
CA LEU A 82 -9.46 -10.83 0.43
C LEU A 82 -9.64 -12.35 0.33
N GLY A 83 -9.11 -12.99 -0.70
CA GLY A 83 -9.10 -14.45 -0.84
C GLY A 83 -8.34 -15.15 0.28
N LEU A 84 -7.19 -14.59 0.68
CA LEU A 84 -6.42 -15.10 1.83
C LEU A 84 -7.19 -14.94 3.15
N LEU A 85 -7.88 -13.80 3.36
CA LEU A 85 -8.74 -13.61 4.54
C LEU A 85 -9.91 -14.59 4.57
N TYR A 86 -10.53 -14.85 3.42
CA TYR A 86 -11.61 -15.83 3.28
C TYR A 86 -11.15 -17.26 3.58
N ALA A 87 -9.92 -17.62 3.20
CA ALA A 87 -9.36 -18.96 3.43
C ALA A 87 -8.91 -19.20 4.88
N LEU A 88 -8.76 -18.15 5.70
CA LEU A 88 -8.38 -18.28 7.11
C LEU A 88 -9.58 -18.70 7.96
N PRO A 89 -9.37 -19.53 9.00
CA PRO A 89 -10.41 -19.74 10.00
C PRO A 89 -10.73 -18.40 10.68
N GLY A 90 -12.02 -18.03 10.74
CA GLY A 90 -12.45 -16.71 11.21
C GLY A 90 -11.91 -16.32 12.59
N SER A 91 -11.73 -17.30 13.50
CA SER A 91 -11.15 -17.09 14.83
C SER A 91 -9.71 -16.60 14.82
N TRP A 92 -8.96 -16.83 13.73
CA TRP A 92 -7.57 -16.41 13.58
C TRP A 92 -7.41 -15.05 12.90
N VAL A 93 -8.43 -14.55 12.20
CA VAL A 93 -8.31 -13.31 11.40
C VAL A 93 -7.92 -12.13 12.28
N LEU A 94 -8.66 -11.88 13.37
CA LEU A 94 -8.40 -10.76 14.27
C LEU A 94 -7.03 -10.85 14.96
N PRO A 95 -6.68 -11.93 15.69
CA PRO A 95 -5.40 -11.99 16.40
C PRO A 95 -4.21 -11.92 15.44
N LEU A 96 -4.26 -12.60 14.30
CA LEU A 96 -3.20 -12.54 13.30
C LEU A 96 -3.07 -11.14 12.69
N SER A 97 -4.19 -10.49 12.39
CA SER A 97 -4.19 -9.11 11.88
C SER A 97 -3.52 -8.16 12.86
N ILE A 98 -3.86 -8.24 14.15
CA ILE A 98 -3.25 -7.39 15.18
C ILE A 98 -1.73 -7.62 15.29
N ILE A 99 -1.30 -8.89 15.39
CA ILE A 99 0.12 -9.23 15.53
C ILE A 99 0.92 -8.73 14.33
N VAL A 100 0.49 -9.06 13.12
CA VAL A 100 1.20 -8.68 11.89
C VAL A 100 1.16 -7.17 11.70
N PHE A 101 0.06 -6.49 12.05
CA PHE A 101 -0.06 -5.04 11.96
C PHE A 101 1.00 -4.34 12.83
N VAL A 102 1.12 -4.75 14.10
CA VAL A 102 2.10 -4.17 15.03
C VAL A 102 3.52 -4.42 14.53
N LEU A 103 3.85 -5.66 14.14
CA LEU A 103 5.19 -6.00 13.67
C LEU A 103 5.56 -5.24 12.38
N ALA A 104 4.63 -5.12 11.44
CA ALA A 104 4.88 -4.42 10.18
C ALA A 104 5.04 -2.90 10.40
N TRP A 105 4.29 -2.30 11.31
CA TRP A 105 4.48 -0.89 11.69
C TRP A 105 5.81 -0.64 12.40
N ILE A 106 6.23 -1.53 13.31
CA ILE A 106 7.57 -1.46 13.90
C ILE A 106 8.63 -1.50 12.80
N GLY A 107 8.48 -2.42 11.85
CA GLY A 107 9.34 -2.49 10.66
C GLY A 107 9.39 -1.16 9.90
N GLN A 108 8.24 -0.59 9.54
CA GLN A 108 8.18 0.71 8.86
C GLN A 108 8.87 1.84 9.62
N PHE A 109 8.68 1.92 10.94
CA PHE A 109 9.35 2.94 11.74
C PHE A 109 10.87 2.73 11.81
N ILE A 110 11.34 1.49 11.84
CA ILE A 110 12.77 1.18 11.72
C ILE A 110 13.29 1.63 10.35
N GLY A 111 12.57 1.36 9.27
CA GLY A 111 12.93 1.82 7.91
C GLY A 111 13.08 3.34 7.85
N HIS A 112 12.11 4.09 8.38
CA HIS A 112 12.17 5.55 8.44
C HIS A 112 13.24 6.09 9.37
N TYR A 113 13.53 5.41 10.48
CA TYR A 113 14.65 5.75 11.35
C TYR A 113 15.98 5.66 10.59
N LEU A 114 16.18 4.61 9.78
CA LEU A 114 17.37 4.44 8.93
C LEU A 114 17.42 5.43 7.75
N GLU A 115 16.28 5.86 7.24
CA GLU A 115 16.17 6.91 6.22
C GLU A 115 16.54 8.30 6.77
N GLY A 116 16.30 8.54 8.06
CA GLY A 116 16.44 9.87 8.68
C GLY A 116 15.33 10.85 8.30
N LYS A 117 14.25 10.36 7.66
CA LYS A 117 13.07 11.14 7.28
C LYS A 117 11.82 10.57 7.94
N LYS A 118 10.91 11.44 8.36
CA LYS A 118 9.63 11.04 8.94
C LYS A 118 8.75 10.34 7.89
N PRO A 119 7.86 9.43 8.31
CA PRO A 119 6.88 8.85 7.40
C PRO A 119 5.99 9.90 6.72
N SER A 120 5.81 9.79 5.41
CA SER A 120 5.11 10.81 4.60
C SER A 120 3.64 11.02 5.02
N PHE A 121 3.01 10.02 5.63
CA PHE A 121 1.62 10.14 6.10
C PHE A 121 1.45 11.11 7.28
N PHE A 122 2.53 11.51 7.96
CA PHE A 122 2.48 12.59 8.94
C PHE A 122 2.26 13.96 8.28
N GLU A 123 2.71 14.13 7.04
CA GLU A 123 2.48 15.34 6.25
C GLU A 123 1.09 15.29 5.61
N ASP A 124 0.70 14.13 5.07
CA ASP A 124 -0.61 13.92 4.46
C ASP A 124 -1.05 12.45 4.52
N VAL A 125 -2.18 12.19 5.16
CA VAL A 125 -2.77 10.85 5.30
C VAL A 125 -2.98 10.12 3.97
N ARG A 126 -3.15 10.85 2.85
CA ARG A 126 -3.24 10.27 1.51
C ARG A 126 -2.03 9.41 1.15
N PHE A 127 -0.86 9.68 1.72
CA PHE A 127 0.33 8.88 1.48
C PHE A 127 0.23 7.43 2.00
N LEU A 128 -0.74 7.11 2.87
CA LEU A 128 -1.09 5.73 3.19
C LEU A 128 -1.65 4.98 1.97
N LEU A 129 -2.35 5.67 1.06
CA LEU A 129 -2.86 5.10 -0.19
C LEU A 129 -1.81 5.13 -1.30
N ILE A 130 -0.84 6.05 -1.24
CA ILE A 130 0.24 6.16 -2.23
C ILE A 130 1.36 5.14 -2.00
N GLY A 131 1.70 4.82 -0.75
CA GLY A 131 2.70 3.79 -0.44
C GLY A 131 2.46 2.45 -1.16
N PRO A 132 1.23 1.91 -1.17
CA PRO A 132 0.88 0.73 -1.97
C PRO A 132 1.16 0.87 -3.47
N LEU A 133 0.81 2.04 -4.06
CA LEU A 133 1.07 2.32 -5.47
C LEU A 133 2.58 2.42 -5.76
N PHE A 134 3.35 3.00 -4.84
CA PHE A 134 4.79 3.07 -4.94
C PHE A 134 5.44 1.67 -4.96
N VAL A 135 5.02 0.79 -4.05
CA VAL A 135 5.47 -0.61 -3.98
C VAL A 135 5.08 -1.39 -5.25
N LEU A 136 3.85 -1.22 -5.74
CA LEU A 136 3.41 -1.82 -7.00
C LEU A 136 4.20 -1.28 -8.20
N GLY A 137 4.51 0.03 -8.21
CA GLY A 137 5.32 0.66 -9.24
C GLY A 137 6.75 0.11 -9.30
N PHE A 138 7.34 -0.25 -8.16
CA PHE A 138 8.63 -0.94 -8.11
C PHE A 138 8.56 -2.31 -8.80
N LEU A 139 7.51 -3.10 -8.55
CA LEU A 139 7.28 -4.38 -9.23
C LEU A 139 7.18 -4.20 -10.74
N TYR A 140 6.41 -3.19 -11.18
CA TYR A 140 6.21 -2.92 -12.60
C TYR A 140 7.52 -2.55 -13.29
N ARG A 141 8.34 -1.68 -12.67
CA ARG A 141 9.66 -1.30 -13.19
C ARG A 141 10.60 -2.51 -13.30
N LYS A 142 10.62 -3.40 -12.30
CA LYS A 142 11.45 -4.60 -12.30
C LYS A 142 11.01 -5.63 -13.36
N CYS A 143 9.71 -5.67 -13.69
CA CYS A 143 9.13 -6.54 -14.71
C CYS A 143 9.01 -5.89 -16.10
N HIS A 144 9.58 -4.69 -16.31
CA HIS A 144 9.49 -3.92 -17.57
C HIS A 144 8.07 -3.57 -18.04
N PHE A 145 7.11 -3.46 -17.13
CA PHE A 145 5.79 -2.92 -17.46
C PHE A 145 5.83 -1.39 -17.43
N ALA A 146 5.25 -0.74 -18.45
CA ALA A 146 5.12 0.71 -18.48
C ALA A 146 4.09 1.19 -17.44
N LEU A 147 4.47 2.19 -16.64
CA LEU A 147 3.59 2.88 -15.68
C LEU A 147 2.43 3.62 -16.38
#